data_AF-A0A970DXQ3-F1
#
_entry.id   AF-A0A970DXQ3-F1
#
_cell.length_a   1.000
_cell.length_b   1.000
_cell.length_c   1.000
_cell.angle_alpha   90.00
_cell.angle_beta   90.00
_cell.angle_gamma   90.00
#
_symmetry.space_group_name_H-M   'P 1'
#
loop_
_entity.id
_entity.type
_entity.pdbx_description
1 polymer ?
#
loop_
_entity_poly.entity_id
_entity_poly.type
_entity_poly.pdbx_seq_one_letter_code
_entity_poly.pdbx_strand_id
1 'polypeptide(L)'
;MPAAGYLAAAIGVIYGLLHFSVGLIQLKARQIELWSSIILMAGGVLTALAVISSGAGLYVLLGGLILIHLSTAANGLKMYGKVSVKSQLIRLAVSIVLLILYLYR
;
A
#
# COMPACT_ATOMS: atom_id res chain seq x y z
N MET A 1 -15.54 -14.58 -10.83
CA MET A 1 -14.54 -13.53 -11.09
C MET A 1 -13.65 -14.00 -12.23
N PRO A 2 -13.33 -13.17 -13.22
CA PRO A 2 -12.29 -13.48 -14.20
C PRO A 2 -10.94 -13.66 -13.49
N ALA A 3 -10.00 -14.36 -14.14
CA ALA A 3 -8.67 -14.66 -13.58
C ALA A 3 -7.93 -13.41 -13.05
N ALA A 4 -8.13 -12.26 -13.70
CA ALA A 4 -7.59 -10.96 -13.27
C ALA A 4 -8.07 -10.55 -11.87
N GLY A 5 -9.33 -10.83 -11.51
CA GLY A 5 -9.88 -10.53 -10.18
C GLY A 5 -9.22 -11.33 -9.06
N TYR A 6 -8.94 -12.62 -9.28
CA TYR A 6 -8.22 -13.44 -8.31
C TYR A 6 -6.76 -13.00 -8.14
N LEU A 7 -6.11 -12.61 -9.24
CA LEU A 7 -4.76 -12.06 -9.20
C LEU A 7 -4.71 -10.71 -8.47
N ALA A 8 -5.66 -9.81 -8.75
CA ALA A 8 -5.79 -8.52 -8.05
C ALA A 8 -5.97 -8.74 -6.55
N ALA A 9 -6.86 -9.66 -6.16
CA ALA A 9 -7.10 -10.00 -4.76
C ALA A 9 -5.84 -10.55 -4.09
N ALA A 10 -5.17 -11.54 -4.69
CA ALA A 10 -3.97 -12.14 -4.12
C ALA A 10 -2.84 -11.11 -3.95
N ILE A 11 -2.52 -10.37 -5.02
CA ILE A 11 -1.44 -9.37 -4.99
C ILE A 11 -1.79 -8.22 -4.03
N GLY A 12 -3.01 -7.70 -4.08
CA GLY A 12 -3.42 -6.57 -3.26
C GLY A 12 -3.51 -6.90 -1.77
N VAL A 13 -3.97 -8.11 -1.41
CA VAL A 13 -3.98 -8.56 -0.01
C VAL A 13 -2.55 -8.73 0.51
N ILE A 14 -1.67 -9.40 -0.24
CA ILE A 14 -0.26 -9.57 0.14
C ILE A 14 0.39 -8.19 0.28
N TYR A 15 0.21 -7.31 -0.70
CA TYR A 15 0.79 -5.97 -0.70
C TYR A 15 0.30 -5.12 0.47
N GLY A 16 -1.01 -5.16 0.75
CA GLY A 16 -1.62 -4.47 1.89
C GLY A 16 -1.11 -4.98 3.23
N LEU A 17 -1.03 -6.30 3.42
CA LEU A 17 -0.51 -6.93 4.63
C LEU A 17 0.97 -6.61 4.87
N LEU A 18 1.79 -6.56 3.82
CA LEU A 18 3.19 -6.15 3.94
C LEU A 18 3.30 -4.72 4.47
N HIS A 19 2.51 -3.78 3.94
CA HIS A 19 2.55 -2.38 4.39
C HIS A 19 2.01 -2.21 5.81
N PHE A 20 0.96 -2.95 6.16
CA PHE A 20 0.47 -3.01 7.53
C PHE A 20 1.54 -3.51 8.51
N SER A 21 2.21 -4.62 8.14
CA SER A 21 3.27 -5.22 8.96
C SER A 21 4.47 -4.30 9.11
N VAL A 22 4.87 -3.62 8.02
CA VAL A 22 5.96 -2.62 8.05
C VAL A 22 5.61 -1.46 8.99
N GLY A 23 4.36 -0.97 8.96
CA GLY A 23 3.90 0.07 9.89
C GLY A 23 4.00 -0.38 11.35
N LEU A 24 3.56 -1.59 11.67
CA LEU A 24 3.68 -2.16 13.02
C LEU A 24 5.13 -2.31 13.46
N ILE A 25 6.00 -2.86 12.61
CA ILE A 25 7.42 -3.09 12.92
C ILE A 25 8.13 -1.75 13.15
N GLN A 26 7.94 -0.78 12.26
CA GLN A 26 8.58 0.54 12.36
C GLN A 26 8.09 1.33 13.58
N LEU A 27 6.80 1.20 13.93
CA LEU A 27 6.24 1.79 15.13
C LEU A 27 6.83 1.15 16.39
N LYS A 28 6.88 -0.18 16.46
CA LYS A 28 7.45 -0.92 17.59
C LYS A 28 8.93 -0.60 17.79
N ALA A 29 9.68 -0.46 16.70
CA ALA A 29 11.08 -0.07 16.70
C ALA A 29 11.32 1.42 16.97
N ARG A 30 10.25 2.23 17.13
CA ARG A 30 10.31 3.70 17.30
C ARG A 30 11.12 4.42 16.21
N GLN A 31 11.18 3.84 15.00
CA GLN A 31 11.92 4.40 13.87
C GLN A 31 11.16 5.54 13.18
N ILE A 32 9.84 5.56 13.31
CA ILE A 32 8.95 6.52 12.65
C ILE A 32 7.90 7.06 13.64
N GLU A 33 7.14 8.06 13.21
CA GLU A 33 6.05 8.62 14.03
C GLU A 33 4.80 7.75 14.01
N LEU A 34 4.03 7.87 15.09
CA LEU A 34 2.75 7.19 15.23
C LEU A 34 1.81 7.52 14.06
N TRP A 35 1.66 8.82 13.72
CA TRP A 35 0.81 9.25 12.62
C TRP A 35 1.18 8.62 11.29
N SER A 36 2.48 8.61 10.94
CA SER A 36 2.92 8.00 9.69
C SER A 36 2.73 6.48 9.67
N SER A 37 2.90 5.82 10.82
CA SER A 37 2.62 4.37 10.97
C SER A 37 1.14 4.07 10.77
N ILE A 38 0.26 4.86 11.38
CA ILE A 38 -1.20 4.73 11.24
C ILE A 38 -1.61 4.90 9.79
N ILE A 39 -1.10 5.95 9.11
CA ILE A 39 -1.42 6.20 7.69
C ILE A 39 -0.93 5.04 6.82
N LEU A 40 0.27 4.51 7.08
CA LEU A 40 0.81 3.37 6.34
C LEU A 40 -0.04 2.11 6.51
N MET A 41 -0.44 1.82 7.75
CA MET A 41 -1.29 0.68 8.09
C MET A 41 -2.69 0.83 7.47
N ALA A 42 -3.28 2.02 7.58
CA ALA A 42 -4.57 2.33 6.97
C ALA A 42 -4.51 2.19 5.45
N GLY A 43 -3.45 2.69 4.81
CA GLY A 43 -3.21 2.52 3.38
C GLY A 43 -3.17 1.04 2.98
N GLY A 44 -2.42 0.22 3.72
CA GLY A 44 -2.36 -1.23 3.52
C GLY A 44 -3.73 -1.92 3.65
N VAL A 45 -4.50 -1.60 4.69
CA VAL A 45 -5.84 -2.15 4.90
C VAL A 45 -6.80 -1.72 3.79
N LEU A 46 -6.81 -0.45 3.41
CA LEU A 46 -7.67 0.05 2.34
C LEU A 46 -7.35 -0.62 1.01
N THR A 47 -6.07 -0.82 0.67
CA THR A 47 -5.68 -1.55 -0.53
C THR A 47 -6.17 -3.00 -0.51
N ALA A 48 -5.99 -3.71 0.62
CA ALA A 48 -6.45 -5.09 0.76
C ALA A 48 -7.99 -5.20 0.66
N LEU A 49 -8.72 -4.32 1.36
CA LEU A 49 -10.18 -4.30 1.33
C LEU A 49 -10.72 -3.93 -0.05
N ALA A 50 -10.06 -3.01 -0.76
CA ALA A 50 -10.48 -2.59 -2.09
C ALA A 50 -10.45 -3.75 -3.09
N VAL A 51 -9.43 -4.60 -3.06
CA VAL A 51 -9.29 -5.69 -4.03
C VAL A 51 -10.17 -6.90 -3.73
N ILE A 52 -10.61 -7.11 -2.48
CA ILE A 52 -11.48 -8.23 -2.11
C ILE A 52 -12.97 -7.88 -2.14
N SER A 53 -13.31 -6.63 -1.82
CA SER A 53 -14.70 -6.18 -1.80
C SER A 53 -15.18 -5.86 -3.21
N SER A 54 -16.41 -6.21 -3.53
CA SER A 54 -17.10 -5.78 -4.77
C SER A 54 -17.69 -4.37 -4.65
N GLY A 55 -17.92 -3.89 -3.42
CA GLY A 55 -18.49 -2.56 -3.16
C GLY A 55 -17.45 -1.49 -2.86
N ALA A 56 -16.20 -1.87 -2.57
CA ALA A 56 -15.12 -0.92 -2.43
C ALA A 56 -14.76 -0.39 -3.82
N GLY A 57 -14.99 0.90 -4.08
CA GLY A 57 -14.75 1.50 -5.38
C GLY A 57 -13.27 1.73 -5.67
N LEU A 58 -12.97 2.05 -6.93
CA LEU A 58 -11.64 2.48 -7.41
C LEU A 58 -11.00 3.57 -6.52
N TYR A 59 -11.82 4.47 -5.97
CA TYR A 59 -11.37 5.52 -5.04
C TYR A 59 -10.77 4.99 -3.74
N VAL A 60 -11.26 3.86 -3.22
CA VAL A 60 -10.71 3.22 -2.01
C VAL A 60 -9.33 2.64 -2.32
N LEU A 61 -9.17 2.00 -3.49
CA LEU A 61 -7.87 1.50 -3.94
C LEU A 61 -6.87 2.64 -4.11
N LEU A 62 -7.25 3.69 -4.85
CA LEU A 62 -6.40 4.87 -5.06
C LEU A 62 -6.03 5.55 -3.74
N GLY A 63 -6.99 5.72 -2.84
CA GLY A 63 -6.74 6.24 -1.49
C GLY A 63 -5.69 5.40 -0.76
N GLY A 64 -5.86 4.08 -0.70
CA GLY A 64 -4.90 3.18 -0.05
C GLY A 64 -3.49 3.28 -0.63
N LEU A 65 -3.36 3.28 -1.96
CA LEU A 65 -2.07 3.39 -2.66
C LEU A 65 -1.39 4.75 -2.40
N ILE A 66 -2.15 5.85 -2.43
CA ILE A 66 -1.64 7.20 -2.16
C ILE A 66 -1.11 7.28 -0.72
N LEU A 67 -1.87 6.79 0.26
CA LEU A 67 -1.43 6.78 1.66
C LEU A 67 -0.13 5.99 1.84
N ILE A 68 -0.02 4.82 1.21
CA ILE A 68 1.23 4.03 1.22
C ILE A 68 2.40 4.84 0.64
N HIS A 69 2.22 5.51 -0.50
CA HIS A 69 3.29 6.28 -1.12
C HIS A 69 3.75 7.46 -0.26
N LEU A 70 2.80 8.23 0.29
CA LEU A 70 3.11 9.38 1.15
C LEU A 70 3.82 8.94 2.43
N SER A 71 3.29 7.95 3.14
CA SER A 71 3.89 7.45 4.38
C SER A 71 5.26 6.84 4.16
N THR A 72 5.45 6.05 3.10
CA THR A 72 6.77 5.44 2.84
C THR A 72 7.82 6.47 2.40
N ALA A 73 7.42 7.57 1.74
CA ALA A 73 8.31 8.67 1.42
C ALA A 73 8.73 9.43 2.69
N ALA A 74 7.76 9.78 3.54
CA ALA A 74 8.00 10.44 4.82
C ALA A 74 8.88 9.58 5.75
N ASN A 75 8.56 8.28 5.87
CA ASN A 75 9.34 7.33 6.66
C ASN A 75 10.76 7.18 6.13
N GLY A 76 10.93 7.11 4.80
CA GLY A 76 12.25 7.04 4.18
C GLY A 76 13.12 8.27 4.48
N LEU A 77 12.54 9.47 4.40
CA LEU A 77 13.22 10.71 4.79
C LEU A 77 13.62 10.69 6.26
N LYS A 78 12.72 10.27 7.16
CA LYS A 78 12.99 10.25 8.60
C LYS A 78 14.08 9.25 8.99
N MET A 79 14.06 8.04 8.42
CA MET A 79 15.01 6.99 8.78
C MET A 79 16.38 7.15 8.13
N TYR A 80 16.45 7.66 6.89
CA TYR A 80 17.67 7.63 6.08
C TYR A 80 18.11 9.00 5.57
N GLY A 81 17.40 10.08 5.92
CA GLY A 81 17.65 11.45 5.44
C GLY A 81 17.35 11.66 3.95
N LYS A 82 16.85 10.64 3.23
CA LYS A 82 16.56 10.72 1.79
C LYS A 82 15.44 9.76 1.37
N VAL A 83 14.66 10.15 0.36
CA VAL A 83 13.70 9.25 -0.28
C VAL A 83 14.46 8.27 -1.18
N SER A 84 14.29 6.96 -0.95
CA SER A 84 14.81 5.95 -1.86
C SER A 84 13.97 5.92 -3.15
N VAL A 85 14.44 6.61 -4.18
CA VAL A 85 13.79 6.67 -5.51
C VAL A 85 13.56 5.27 -6.07
N LYS A 86 14.55 4.37 -5.95
CA LYS A 86 14.42 2.97 -6.39
C LYS A 86 13.23 2.28 -5.72
N SER A 87 13.08 2.43 -4.41
CA SER A 87 11.98 1.81 -3.67
C SER A 87 10.61 2.41 -4.03
N GLN A 88 10.57 3.72 -4.29
CA GLN A 88 9.33 4.38 -4.72
C GLN A 88 8.92 3.95 -6.13
N LEU A 89 9.87 3.78 -7.05
CA LEU A 89 9.59 3.27 -8.39
C LEU A 89 9.06 1.83 -8.37
N ILE A 90 9.64 0.95 -7.53
CA ILE A 90 9.15 -0.42 -7.38
C ILE A 90 7.71 -0.42 -6.82
N ARG A 91 7.44 0.38 -5.79
CA ARG A 91 6.07 0.53 -5.26
C ARG A 91 5.12 1.07 -6.31
N LEU A 92 5.54 2.06 -7.10
CA LEU A 92 4.70 2.64 -8.16
C LEU A 92 4.38 1.61 -9.23
N ALA A 93 5.36 0.80 -9.64
CA ALA A 93 5.13 -0.30 -10.59
C ALA A 93 4.11 -1.31 -10.04
N VAL A 94 4.23 -1.70 -8.78
CA VAL A 94 3.25 -2.59 -8.12
C VAL A 94 1.86 -1.93 -8.06
N SER A 95 1.78 -0.65 -7.70
CA SER A 95 0.54 0.14 -7.69
C SER A 95 -0.12 0.17 -9.08
N ILE A 96 0.64 0.37 -10.15
CA ILE A 96 0.13 0.37 -11.53
C ILE A 96 -0.40 -1.01 -11.91
N VAL A 97 0.36 -2.08 -11.64
CA VAL A 97 -0.08 -3.46 -11.93
C VAL A 97 -1.38 -3.78 -11.19
N LEU A 98 -1.47 -3.40 -9.91
CA LEU A 98 -2.69 -3.54 -9.11
C LEU A 98 -3.87 -2.78 -9.70
N LEU A 99 -3.64 -1.54 -10.16
CA LEU A 99 -4.68 -0.72 -10.77
C LEU A 99 -5.21 -1.35 -12.06
N ILE A 100 -4.30 -1.84 -12.92
CA ILE A 100 -4.66 -2.51 -14.17
C ILE A 100 -5.48 -3.76 -13.84
N LEU A 101 -4.97 -4.67 -13.00
CA LEU A 101 -5.69 -5.90 -12.65
C LEU A 101 -7.06 -5.61 -12.02
N TYR A 102 -7.17 -4.55 -11.23
CA TYR A 102 -8.43 -4.12 -10.63
C TYR A 102 -9.45 -3.59 -11.67
N LEU A 103 -8.99 -2.87 -12.70
CA LEU A 103 -9.89 -2.37 -13.76
C LEU A 103 -10.36 -3.46 -14.73
N TYR A 104 -9.60 -4.55 -14.86
CA TYR A 104 -9.93 -5.72 -15.68
C TYR A 104 -10.52 -6.91 -14.86
N ARG A 105 -10.83 -6.68 -13.59
CA ARG A 105 -11.45 -7.66 -12.66
C ARG A 105 -12.91 -7.94 -13.00
#